data_AF-A0A443N4Q4-F1
#
_entry.id   AF-A0A443N4Q4-F1
#
_cell.length_a   1.000
_cell.length_b   1.000
_cell.length_c   1.000
_cell.angle_alpha   90.00
_cell.angle_beta   90.00
_cell.angle_gamma   90.00
#
_symmetry.space_group_name_H-M   'P 1'
#
loop_
_entity.id
_entity.type
_entity.pdbx_description
1 polymer ?
#
loop_
_entity_poly.entity_id
_entity_poly.type
_entity_poly.pdbx_seq_one_letter_code
_entity_poly.pdbx_strand_id
1 'polypeptide(L)'
;MATSLSAISTVGSLASPSSLAIDKRLSLSSKKLSQFSSFSSISSSSVNLRRQQLHVQKRSSPKIQAMAKELYFNKDGLAIKKLQTGVNKLADLVGVTLGPKGRNVVLESKYGSPKIVNDGVTVAKEVELEDPVENIGAKLVRQAAAKTNDLAGDGTTTSVVLAQGLIAEGVKVVAAGANPVQITRGIEKTAKALVAELKLISKEVEDSELADVAAVSAGNNYEIGNMIAEALSKVGRKGVVTLEEGKSAENNLYVVEGMQFDRGYISPYFVTDSEKMAVEYENCKVCSHLALRQHLDYLNSFVDI
;
A
#
# COMPACT_ATOMS: atom_id res chain seq x y z
N MET A 1 63.60 24.76 11.39
CA MET A 1 62.69 25.84 11.81
C MET A 1 61.30 25.22 11.83
N ALA A 2 60.59 24.95 12.94
CA ALA A 2 60.50 25.67 14.23
C ALA A 2 60.03 27.13 14.00
N THR A 3 59.01 27.75 14.60
CA THR A 3 58.15 27.54 15.81
C THR A 3 56.84 28.37 15.69
N SER A 4 55.74 28.25 16.45
CA SER A 4 55.12 27.16 17.27
C SER A 4 53.85 27.66 18.01
N LEU A 5 52.83 26.81 18.25
CA LEU A 5 51.76 26.96 19.29
C LEU A 5 50.70 28.08 19.06
N SER A 6 49.47 28.09 19.61
CA SER A 6 48.82 27.46 20.79
C SER A 6 47.36 27.05 20.50
N ALA A 7 46.67 26.03 21.06
CA ALA A 7 46.64 25.35 22.37
C ALA A 7 45.62 25.90 23.41
N ILE A 8 44.66 25.05 23.82
CA ILE A 8 43.77 24.94 25.02
C ILE A 8 42.76 23.81 24.65
N SER A 9 42.84 22.54 25.10
CA SER A 9 42.58 21.92 26.43
C SER A 9 41.14 22.16 26.95
N THR A 10 40.41 21.23 27.59
CA THR A 10 40.86 20.15 28.50
C THR A 10 39.80 19.02 28.64
N VAL A 11 40.24 17.76 28.41
CA VAL A 11 40.00 16.49 29.14
C VAL A 11 38.64 16.16 29.82
N GLY A 12 38.15 14.93 29.59
CA GLY A 12 37.22 14.20 30.47
C GLY A 12 36.87 12.81 29.89
N SER A 13 37.13 11.71 30.62
CA SER A 13 37.09 10.34 30.06
C SER A 13 36.43 9.31 31.00
N LEU A 14 36.07 8.16 30.41
CA LEU A 14 35.91 6.81 30.99
C LEU A 14 34.64 6.39 31.77
N ALA A 15 34.22 5.18 31.36
CA ALA A 15 33.72 4.05 32.15
C ALA A 15 32.21 3.89 32.45
N SER A 16 31.74 2.68 32.15
CA SER A 16 30.53 2.03 32.65
C SER A 16 30.73 1.49 34.08
N PRO A 17 29.63 1.19 34.80
CA PRO A 17 29.47 -0.21 35.22
C PRO A 17 28.01 -0.71 35.19
N SER A 18 27.85 -1.98 35.56
CA SER A 18 26.63 -2.79 35.47
C SER A 18 25.87 -2.98 36.80
N SER A 19 24.61 -3.42 36.67
CA SER A 19 23.85 -4.32 37.57
C SER A 19 22.91 -3.76 38.65
N LEU A 20 21.76 -4.46 38.76
CA LEU A 20 20.93 -4.77 39.94
C LEU A 20 20.49 -3.64 40.91
N ALA A 21 19.19 -3.31 40.85
CA ALA A 21 18.29 -3.41 42.01
C ALA A 21 16.80 -3.37 41.58
N ILE A 22 15.98 -4.19 42.24
CA ILE A 22 14.50 -4.17 42.17
C ILE A 22 14.02 -3.27 43.31
N ASP A 23 13.03 -2.40 43.08
CA ASP A 23 12.38 -1.72 44.21
C ASP A 23 10.85 -1.74 44.18
N LYS A 24 10.27 -1.89 45.38
CA LYS A 24 8.84 -2.02 45.64
C LYS A 24 8.40 -0.84 46.50
N ARG A 25 7.38 -0.08 46.06
CA ARG A 25 6.29 0.45 46.93
C ARG A 25 5.30 1.31 46.14
N LEU A 26 4.23 0.67 45.68
CA LEU A 26 2.93 1.33 45.53
C LEU A 26 2.22 1.29 46.88
N SER A 27 2.32 2.37 47.66
CA SER A 27 1.43 2.63 48.80
C SER A 27 1.36 4.12 49.13
N LEU A 28 0.19 4.55 49.64
CA LEU A 28 -0.09 5.85 50.27
C LEU A 28 -0.17 7.10 49.35
N SER A 29 -1.31 7.29 48.68
CA SER A 29 -1.85 8.64 48.42
C SER A 29 -3.38 8.65 48.21
N SER A 30 -4.15 8.50 49.29
CA SER A 30 -5.61 8.73 49.31
C SER A 30 -6.04 9.38 50.63
N LYS A 31 -5.67 10.64 50.85
CA LYS A 31 -6.24 11.51 51.90
C LYS A 31 -6.55 12.90 51.34
N LYS A 32 -7.63 12.99 50.57
CA LYS A 32 -8.30 14.27 50.23
C LYS A 32 -9.72 13.96 49.74
N LEU A 33 -10.69 14.06 50.66
CA LEU A 33 -12.14 14.25 50.45
C LEU A 33 -12.86 13.96 51.78
N SER A 34 -12.77 14.91 52.71
CA SER A 34 -13.50 14.92 53.97
C SER A 34 -14.10 16.31 54.20
N GLN A 35 -15.04 16.66 53.33
CA GLN A 35 -15.96 17.80 53.45
C GLN A 35 -17.35 17.31 53.01
N PHE A 36 -18.41 18.00 53.46
CA PHE A 36 -19.81 17.56 53.41
C PHE A 36 -20.21 16.47 54.41
N SER A 37 -20.03 16.80 55.69
CA SER A 37 -20.98 16.41 56.73
C SER A 37 -22.32 17.14 56.55
N SER A 38 -23.41 16.49 56.97
CA SER A 38 -24.82 16.93 57.05
C SER A 38 -25.72 16.68 55.82
N PHE A 39 -26.62 15.69 55.95
CA PHE A 39 -28.08 15.89 55.92
C PHE A 39 -28.82 14.70 56.57
N SER A 40 -29.79 15.05 57.39
CA SER A 40 -30.89 14.30 58.03
C SER A 40 -31.14 12.80 57.73
N SER A 41 -31.40 12.09 58.82
CA SER A 41 -32.07 10.78 58.95
C SER A 41 -33.47 10.67 58.32
N ILE A 42 -33.76 9.54 57.64
CA ILE A 42 -35.13 9.01 57.49
C ILE A 42 -35.13 7.48 57.69
N SER A 43 -36.03 7.04 58.58
CA SER A 43 -36.58 5.71 58.92
C SER A 43 -35.93 4.39 58.44
N SER A 44 -35.88 3.45 59.39
CA SER A 44 -35.77 2.00 59.16
C SER A 44 -36.98 1.39 58.44
N SER A 45 -36.75 0.57 57.42
CA SER A 45 -37.66 -0.51 57.01
C SER A 45 -36.89 -1.72 56.46
N SER A 46 -37.28 -2.91 56.89
CA SER A 46 -36.58 -4.16 56.58
C SER A 46 -37.02 -4.71 55.23
N VAL A 47 -36.10 -4.83 54.26
CA VAL A 47 -36.36 -5.52 52.98
C VAL A 47 -35.34 -6.62 52.74
N ASN A 48 -35.74 -7.86 53.06
CA ASN A 48 -35.02 -9.06 52.64
C ASN A 48 -35.32 -9.35 51.16
N LEU A 49 -34.39 -9.09 50.25
CA LEU A 49 -34.51 -9.52 48.86
C LEU A 49 -33.17 -9.98 48.25
N ARG A 50 -33.08 -11.30 48.02
CA ARG A 50 -32.17 -12.03 47.12
C ARG A 50 -30.71 -11.52 47.00
N ARG A 51 -29.83 -12.17 47.76
CA ARG A 51 -28.39 -12.28 47.45
C ARG A 51 -28.18 -13.12 46.18
N GLN A 52 -28.25 -12.51 45.00
CA GLN A 52 -27.82 -13.18 43.76
C GLN A 52 -26.32 -13.46 43.84
N GLN A 53 -25.93 -14.74 43.80
CA GLN A 53 -24.54 -15.12 43.67
C GLN A 53 -24.10 -14.85 42.23
N LEU A 54 -23.40 -13.73 42.00
CA LEU A 54 -22.71 -13.48 40.75
C LEU A 54 -21.58 -14.51 40.59
N HIS A 55 -21.83 -15.51 39.76
CA HIS A 55 -20.83 -16.48 39.34
C HIS A 55 -19.78 -15.76 38.49
N VAL A 56 -18.66 -15.38 39.12
CA VAL A 56 -17.50 -14.84 38.41
C VAL A 56 -16.90 -15.98 37.59
N GLN A 57 -17.31 -16.09 36.32
CA GLN A 57 -16.65 -17.00 35.39
C GLN A 57 -15.19 -16.60 35.28
N LYS A 58 -14.29 -17.52 35.62
CA LYS A 58 -12.86 -17.40 35.33
C LYS A 58 -12.71 -17.23 33.81
N ARG A 59 -12.45 -16.01 33.35
CA ARG A 59 -11.95 -15.77 31.99
C ARG A 59 -10.69 -16.61 31.83
N SER A 60 -10.72 -17.56 30.90
CA SER A 60 -9.54 -18.34 30.55
C SER A 60 -8.44 -17.37 30.09
N SER A 61 -7.22 -17.57 30.59
CA SER A 61 -6.06 -16.88 30.04
C SER A 61 -5.94 -17.25 28.56
N PRO A 62 -5.72 -16.28 27.65
CA PRO A 62 -5.55 -16.60 26.24
C PRO A 62 -4.31 -17.47 26.10
N LYS A 63 -4.50 -18.73 25.70
CA LYS A 63 -3.39 -19.62 25.32
C LYS A 63 -2.76 -19.02 24.07
N ILE A 64 -1.57 -18.44 24.20
CA ILE A 64 -0.76 -18.00 23.07
C ILE A 64 -0.29 -19.26 22.33
N GLN A 65 -1.06 -19.66 21.32
CA GLN A 65 -0.62 -20.66 20.34
C GLN A 65 0.35 -19.99 19.36
N ALA A 66 1.61 -19.93 19.75
CA ALA A 66 2.68 -19.57 18.82
C ALA A 66 3.02 -20.78 17.95
N MET A 67 2.80 -20.67 16.64
CA MET A 67 3.35 -21.63 15.66
C MET A 67 4.89 -21.59 15.72
N ALA A 68 5.53 -22.75 15.58
CA ALA A 68 6.98 -22.81 15.38
C ALA A 68 7.37 -22.06 14.10
N LYS A 69 8.51 -21.36 14.13
CA LYS A 69 9.05 -20.63 12.97
C LYS A 69 10.37 -21.27 12.55
N GLU A 70 10.48 -21.57 11.27
CA GLU A 70 11.76 -21.95 10.67
C GLU A 70 12.65 -20.70 10.50
N LEU A 71 13.94 -20.85 10.82
CA LEU A 71 14.92 -19.77 10.75
C LEU A 71 16.01 -20.13 9.72
N TYR A 72 15.94 -19.49 8.56
CA TYR A 72 16.92 -19.65 7.48
C TYR A 72 18.09 -18.67 7.67
N PHE A 73 19.24 -19.19 8.12
CA PHE A 73 20.46 -18.40 8.24
C PHE A 73 21.22 -18.35 6.91
N ASN A 74 21.55 -17.14 6.46
CA ASN A 74 22.32 -16.93 5.23
C ASN A 74 23.83 -17.10 5.46
N LYS A 75 24.26 -18.30 5.88
CA LYS A 75 25.68 -18.61 6.10
C LYS A 75 26.44 -18.85 4.79
N ASP A 76 25.81 -19.54 3.84
CA ASP A 76 26.44 -20.01 2.60
C ASP A 76 25.85 -19.37 1.32
N GLY A 77 25.10 -18.26 1.46
CA GLY A 77 24.37 -17.63 0.35
C GLY A 77 23.15 -18.42 -0.17
N LEU A 78 22.90 -19.63 0.34
CA LEU A 78 21.82 -20.52 -0.11
C LEU A 78 20.42 -19.91 0.05
N ALA A 79 20.18 -19.14 1.11
CA ALA A 79 18.91 -18.44 1.32
C ALA A 79 18.68 -17.36 0.26
N ILE A 80 19.72 -16.60 -0.11
CA ILE A 80 19.66 -15.63 -1.21
C ILE A 80 19.40 -16.33 -2.55
N LYS A 81 20.06 -17.46 -2.82
CA LYS A 81 19.83 -18.24 -4.04
C LYS A 81 18.39 -18.76 -4.13
N LYS A 82 17.80 -19.27 -3.04
CA LYS A 82 16.37 -19.64 -3.01
C LYS A 82 15.45 -18.44 -3.29
N LEU A 83 15.67 -17.30 -2.63
CA LEU A 83 14.92 -16.08 -2.90
C LEU A 83 15.01 -15.67 -4.38
N GLN A 84 16.21 -15.75 -4.97
CA GLN A 84 16.45 -15.49 -6.39
C GLN A 84 15.71 -16.48 -7.30
N THR A 85 15.68 -17.78 -6.98
CA THR A 85 14.90 -18.78 -7.73
C THR A 85 13.41 -18.43 -7.73
N GLY A 86 12.86 -18.03 -6.59
CA GLY A 86 11.46 -17.61 -6.49
C GLY A 86 11.13 -16.35 -7.29
N VAL A 87 12.05 -15.37 -7.28
CA VAL A 87 11.96 -14.17 -8.14
C VAL A 87 12.00 -14.55 -9.61
N ASN A 88 12.94 -15.40 -10.03
CA ASN A 88 13.08 -15.84 -11.41
C ASN A 88 11.81 -16.57 -11.88
N LYS A 89 11.27 -17.53 -11.11
CA LYS A 89 10.02 -18.23 -11.46
C LYS A 89 8.85 -17.28 -11.75
N LEU A 90 8.67 -16.25 -10.93
CA LEU A 90 7.63 -15.24 -11.15
C LEU A 90 7.95 -14.35 -12.36
N ALA A 91 9.20 -13.91 -12.51
CA ALA A 91 9.61 -13.00 -13.57
C ALA A 91 9.71 -13.66 -14.95
N ASP A 92 10.06 -14.95 -15.03
CA ASP A 92 10.06 -15.73 -16.26
C ASP A 92 8.63 -15.95 -16.77
N LEU A 93 7.65 -16.11 -15.87
CA LEU A 93 6.23 -16.23 -16.21
C LEU A 93 5.62 -14.88 -16.63
N VAL A 94 5.90 -13.80 -15.89
CA VAL A 94 5.41 -12.46 -16.25
C VAL A 94 6.16 -11.90 -17.47
N GLY A 95 7.41 -12.30 -17.68
CA GLY A 95 8.24 -11.87 -18.79
C GLY A 95 7.75 -12.36 -20.16
N VAL A 96 7.01 -13.49 -20.24
CA VAL A 96 6.44 -13.92 -21.52
C VAL A 96 5.27 -13.06 -21.99
N THR A 97 4.63 -12.27 -21.12
CA THR A 97 3.56 -11.33 -21.54
C THR A 97 4.10 -9.97 -22.01
N LEU A 98 5.40 -9.71 -21.87
CA LEU A 98 6.00 -8.42 -22.21
C LEU A 98 6.13 -8.21 -23.73
N GLY A 99 5.64 -7.06 -24.20
CA GLY A 99 5.82 -6.55 -25.56
C GLY A 99 4.73 -6.95 -26.57
N PRO A 100 4.80 -6.43 -27.82
CA PRO A 100 3.72 -6.56 -28.82
C PRO A 100 3.55 -7.99 -29.38
N LYS A 101 4.46 -8.91 -29.05
CA LYS A 101 4.36 -10.36 -29.33
C LYS A 101 4.35 -11.17 -28.03
N GLY A 102 3.87 -10.57 -26.94
CA GLY A 102 3.62 -11.25 -25.68
C GLY A 102 2.72 -12.47 -25.88
N ARG A 103 2.94 -13.49 -25.06
CA ARG A 103 2.19 -14.75 -25.08
C ARG A 103 1.16 -14.77 -23.97
N ASN A 104 0.00 -15.32 -24.29
CA ASN A 104 -1.07 -15.52 -23.33
C ASN A 104 -0.63 -16.55 -22.28
N VAL A 105 -0.89 -16.26 -21.01
CA VAL A 105 -0.73 -17.19 -19.88
C VAL A 105 -2.09 -17.81 -19.58
N VAL A 106 -2.11 -19.13 -19.36
CA VAL A 106 -3.33 -19.85 -18.98
C VAL A 106 -3.30 -20.09 -17.47
N LEU A 107 -4.33 -19.63 -16.77
CA LEU A 107 -4.47 -19.71 -15.33
C LEU A 107 -5.60 -20.68 -14.98
N GLU A 108 -5.40 -21.49 -13.94
CA GLU A 108 -6.40 -22.42 -13.42
C GLU A 108 -7.41 -21.65 -12.55
N SER A 109 -8.66 -21.56 -13.00
CA SER A 109 -9.74 -21.02 -12.17
C SER A 109 -10.15 -22.05 -11.12
N LYS A 110 -10.35 -21.62 -9.87
CA LYS A 110 -10.87 -22.46 -8.78
C LYS A 110 -12.25 -23.06 -9.09
N TYR A 111 -13.02 -22.41 -9.97
CA TYR A 111 -14.32 -22.86 -10.45
C TYR A 111 -14.51 -22.49 -11.92
N GLY A 112 -15.00 -23.43 -12.73
CA GLY A 112 -15.32 -23.20 -14.15
C GLY A 112 -14.14 -23.42 -15.10
N SER A 113 -14.13 -22.68 -16.21
CA SER A 113 -13.12 -22.80 -17.28
C SER A 113 -11.81 -22.10 -16.92
N PRO A 114 -10.66 -22.53 -17.49
CA PRO A 114 -9.38 -21.85 -17.32
C PRO A 114 -9.42 -20.42 -17.88
N LYS A 115 -8.75 -19.49 -17.20
CA LYS A 115 -8.70 -18.08 -17.60
C LYS A 115 -7.47 -17.82 -18.46
N ILE A 116 -7.67 -17.29 -19.66
CA ILE A 116 -6.58 -16.88 -20.55
C ILE A 116 -6.29 -15.40 -20.27
N VAL A 117 -5.06 -15.07 -19.92
CA VAL A 117 -4.67 -13.73 -19.44
C VAL A 117 -3.41 -13.26 -20.15
N ASN A 118 -3.43 -12.02 -20.62
CA ASN A 118 -2.31 -11.36 -21.29
C ASN A 118 -1.67 -10.25 -20.42
N ASP A 119 -2.30 -9.92 -19.29
CA ASP A 119 -1.86 -8.91 -18.33
C ASP A 119 -0.93 -9.52 -17.25
N GLY A 120 0.21 -8.87 -17.04
CA GLY A 120 1.18 -9.26 -16.00
C GLY A 120 0.72 -9.01 -14.57
N VAL A 121 -0.19 -8.06 -14.31
CA VAL A 121 -0.70 -7.76 -12.96
C VAL A 121 -1.51 -8.94 -12.43
N THR A 122 -2.45 -9.42 -13.25
CA THR A 122 -3.33 -10.55 -12.93
C THR A 122 -2.52 -11.84 -12.75
N VAL A 123 -1.57 -12.11 -13.67
CA VAL A 123 -0.64 -13.25 -13.54
C VAL A 123 0.18 -13.14 -12.24
N ALA A 124 0.79 -12.00 -11.95
CA ALA A 124 1.61 -11.82 -10.74
C ALA A 124 0.80 -11.97 -9.44
N LYS A 125 -0.49 -11.61 -9.43
CA LYS A 125 -1.39 -11.79 -8.27
C LYS A 125 -1.61 -13.27 -7.95
N GLU A 126 -1.76 -14.12 -8.95
CA GLU A 126 -2.10 -15.55 -8.77
C GLU A 126 -0.88 -16.44 -8.48
N VAL A 127 0.34 -16.04 -8.84
CA VAL A 127 1.56 -16.82 -8.54
C VAL A 127 1.81 -16.93 -7.04
N GLU A 128 1.74 -18.16 -6.51
CA GLU A 128 2.25 -18.54 -5.20
C GLU A 128 3.16 -19.79 -5.32
N LEU A 129 4.23 -19.85 -4.54
CA LEU A 129 5.21 -20.95 -4.57
C LEU A 129 5.14 -21.80 -3.30
N GLU A 130 5.41 -23.11 -3.44
CA GLU A 130 5.36 -24.08 -2.34
C GLU A 130 6.46 -23.86 -1.29
N ASP A 131 7.72 -23.66 -1.72
CA ASP A 131 8.83 -23.36 -0.81
C ASP A 131 8.63 -21.97 -0.19
N PRO A 132 8.52 -21.85 1.15
CA PRO A 132 8.25 -20.57 1.80
C PRO A 132 9.34 -19.53 1.54
N VAL A 133 10.60 -19.94 1.34
CA VAL A 133 11.72 -19.02 1.05
C VAL A 133 11.59 -18.47 -0.37
N GLU A 134 11.30 -19.34 -1.36
CA GLU A 134 11.08 -18.89 -2.73
C GLU A 134 9.83 -17.98 -2.83
N ASN A 135 8.76 -18.35 -2.12
CA ASN A 135 7.51 -17.59 -2.07
C ASN A 135 7.70 -16.19 -1.46
N ILE A 136 8.57 -16.03 -0.45
CA ILE A 136 8.96 -14.70 0.05
C ILE A 136 9.63 -13.87 -1.06
N GLY A 137 10.51 -14.46 -1.86
CA GLY A 137 11.17 -13.78 -2.99
C GLY A 137 10.15 -13.29 -4.03
N ALA A 138 9.26 -14.18 -4.47
CA ALA A 138 8.16 -13.83 -5.38
C ALA A 138 7.26 -12.72 -4.79
N LYS A 139 6.90 -12.81 -3.50
CA LYS A 139 6.06 -11.82 -2.80
C LYS A 139 6.68 -10.43 -2.72
N LEU A 140 8.01 -10.32 -2.57
CA LEU A 140 8.72 -9.03 -2.58
C LEU A 140 8.61 -8.33 -3.94
N VAL A 141 8.79 -9.07 -5.04
CA VAL A 141 8.67 -8.52 -6.40
C VAL A 141 7.22 -8.23 -6.76
N ARG A 142 6.27 -9.08 -6.33
CA ARG A 142 4.82 -8.83 -6.42
C ARG A 142 4.41 -7.53 -5.74
N GLN A 143 4.98 -7.19 -4.59
CA GLN A 143 4.74 -5.92 -3.90
C GLN A 143 5.29 -4.71 -4.67
N ALA A 144 6.42 -4.85 -5.37
CA ALA A 144 6.93 -3.79 -6.24
C ALA A 144 6.01 -3.57 -7.45
N ALA A 145 5.59 -4.66 -8.12
CA ALA A 145 4.66 -4.60 -9.25
C ALA A 145 3.30 -3.99 -8.87
N ALA A 146 2.72 -4.39 -7.74
CA ALA A 146 1.46 -3.82 -7.24
C ALA A 146 1.59 -2.31 -6.99
N LYS A 147 2.65 -1.85 -6.31
CA LYS A 147 2.88 -0.41 -6.09
C LYS A 147 3.07 0.38 -7.39
N THR A 148 3.64 -0.22 -8.43
CA THR A 148 3.72 0.43 -9.74
C THR A 148 2.32 0.57 -10.35
N ASN A 149 1.50 -0.48 -10.30
CA ASN A 149 0.10 -0.43 -10.74
C ASN A 149 -0.69 0.67 -10.03
N ASP A 150 -0.60 0.73 -8.70
CA ASP A 150 -1.36 1.66 -7.87
C ASP A 150 -0.97 3.14 -8.08
N LEU A 151 0.24 3.40 -8.60
CA LEU A 151 0.77 4.75 -8.83
C LEU A 151 0.74 5.19 -10.30
N ALA A 152 0.82 4.26 -11.24
CA ALA A 152 0.99 4.56 -12.67
C ALA A 152 -0.04 3.89 -13.60
N GLY A 153 -0.80 2.89 -13.11
CA GLY A 153 -1.78 2.14 -13.91
C GLY A 153 -1.18 1.13 -14.91
N ASP A 154 0.11 1.19 -15.19
CA ASP A 154 0.85 0.32 -16.11
C ASP A 154 2.31 0.12 -15.66
N GLY A 155 3.11 -0.64 -16.41
CA GLY A 155 4.54 -0.84 -16.18
C GLY A 155 4.87 -1.97 -15.21
N THR A 156 3.91 -2.82 -14.89
CA THR A 156 4.06 -3.91 -13.91
C THR A 156 4.95 -5.04 -14.42
N THR A 157 4.75 -5.49 -15.66
CA THR A 157 5.63 -6.44 -16.36
C THR A 157 7.07 -5.94 -16.39
N THR A 158 7.26 -4.70 -16.82
CA THR A 158 8.56 -4.00 -16.83
C THR A 158 9.19 -3.93 -15.44
N SER A 159 8.41 -3.61 -14.40
CA SER A 159 8.89 -3.55 -13.01
C SER A 159 9.38 -4.90 -12.50
N VAL A 160 8.68 -5.99 -12.84
CA VAL A 160 9.07 -7.36 -12.48
C VAL A 160 10.38 -7.77 -13.15
N VAL A 161 10.51 -7.53 -14.46
CA VAL A 161 11.72 -7.90 -15.23
C VAL A 161 12.93 -7.04 -14.82
N LEU A 162 12.74 -5.74 -14.56
CA LEU A 162 13.81 -4.88 -14.01
C LEU A 162 14.24 -5.33 -12.61
N ALA A 163 13.30 -5.72 -11.74
CA ALA A 163 13.63 -6.26 -10.42
C ALA A 163 14.42 -7.58 -10.53
N GLN A 164 14.04 -8.48 -11.44
CA GLN A 164 14.78 -9.72 -11.73
C GLN A 164 16.23 -9.42 -12.13
N GLY A 165 16.44 -8.51 -13.10
CA GLY A 165 17.78 -8.14 -13.58
C GLY A 165 18.67 -7.52 -12.49
N LEU A 166 18.11 -6.57 -11.72
CA LEU A 166 18.82 -5.94 -10.59
C LEU A 166 19.19 -6.94 -9.50
N ILE A 167 18.30 -7.88 -9.18
CA ILE A 167 18.55 -8.93 -8.18
C ILE A 167 19.60 -9.91 -8.71
N ALA A 168 19.53 -10.34 -9.97
CA ALA A 168 20.46 -11.30 -10.54
C ALA A 168 21.91 -10.79 -10.56
N GLU A 169 22.14 -9.57 -11.08
CA GLU A 169 23.48 -8.96 -11.07
C GLU A 169 23.89 -8.52 -9.65
N GLY A 170 22.95 -8.05 -8.82
CA GLY A 170 23.23 -7.72 -7.42
C GLY A 170 23.75 -8.90 -6.61
N VAL A 171 23.11 -10.07 -6.72
CA VAL A 171 23.55 -11.32 -6.05
C VAL A 171 24.92 -11.78 -6.55
N LYS A 172 25.19 -11.66 -7.86
CA LYS A 172 26.48 -11.99 -8.48
C LYS A 172 27.62 -11.10 -7.97
N VAL A 173 27.40 -9.79 -7.82
CA VAL A 173 28.41 -8.87 -7.28
C VAL A 173 28.60 -9.05 -5.77
N VAL A 174 27.54 -9.31 -4.99
CA VAL A 174 27.64 -9.64 -3.56
C VAL A 174 28.37 -10.97 -3.33
N ALA A 175 28.16 -11.98 -4.20
CA ALA A 175 28.88 -13.24 -4.15
C ALA A 175 30.39 -13.11 -4.40
N ALA A 176 30.83 -12.04 -5.09
CA ALA A 176 32.23 -11.67 -5.24
C ALA A 176 32.84 -10.97 -4.00
N GLY A 177 32.10 -10.85 -2.89
CA GLY A 177 32.56 -10.26 -1.63
C GLY A 177 32.38 -8.74 -1.52
N ALA A 178 31.71 -8.11 -2.48
CA ALA A 178 31.44 -6.67 -2.44
C ALA A 178 30.39 -6.30 -1.36
N ASN A 179 30.52 -5.12 -0.76
CA ASN A 179 29.65 -4.67 0.34
C ASN A 179 28.23 -4.33 -0.17
N PRO A 180 27.18 -5.07 0.23
CA PRO A 180 25.81 -4.85 -0.26
C PRO A 180 25.27 -3.45 0.06
N VAL A 181 25.64 -2.86 1.19
CA VAL A 181 25.15 -1.52 1.59
C VAL A 181 25.66 -0.44 0.62
N GLN A 182 26.90 -0.58 0.12
CA GLN A 182 27.45 0.35 -0.87
C GLN A 182 26.81 0.14 -2.25
N ILE A 183 26.54 -1.12 -2.63
CA ILE A 183 25.86 -1.45 -3.90
C ILE A 183 24.45 -0.83 -3.92
N THR A 184 23.63 -1.06 -2.89
CA THR A 184 22.28 -0.47 -2.80
C THR A 184 22.33 1.05 -2.87
N ARG A 185 23.24 1.70 -2.13
CA ARG A 185 23.42 3.16 -2.17
C ARG A 185 23.89 3.66 -3.55
N GLY A 186 24.64 2.85 -4.29
CA GLY A 186 25.00 3.11 -5.69
C GLY A 186 23.78 3.07 -6.60
N ILE A 187 23.03 1.96 -6.56
CA ILE A 187 21.80 1.76 -7.34
C ILE A 187 20.80 2.90 -7.09
N GLU A 188 20.55 3.28 -5.83
CA GLU A 188 19.66 4.40 -5.49
C GLU A 188 20.10 5.74 -6.09
N LYS A 189 21.41 6.03 -6.10
CA LYS A 189 21.95 7.26 -6.70
C LYS A 189 21.80 7.25 -8.22
N THR A 190 22.14 6.14 -8.86
CA THR A 190 22.01 5.97 -10.31
C THR A 190 20.55 6.06 -10.74
N ALA A 191 19.63 5.40 -10.02
CA ALA A 191 18.20 5.49 -10.29
C ALA A 191 17.67 6.94 -10.18
N LYS A 192 18.09 7.70 -9.16
CA LYS A 192 17.73 9.12 -9.02
C LYS A 192 18.28 9.99 -10.16
N ALA A 193 19.50 9.73 -10.63
CA ALA A 193 20.08 10.43 -11.76
C ALA A 193 19.34 10.12 -13.07
N LEU A 194 19.08 8.83 -13.35
CA LEU A 194 18.33 8.38 -14.53
C LEU A 194 16.90 8.93 -14.54
N VAL A 195 16.21 9.00 -13.39
CA VAL A 195 14.88 9.62 -13.31
C VAL A 195 14.91 11.13 -13.57
N ALA A 196 16.00 11.82 -13.23
CA ALA A 196 16.17 13.24 -13.60
C ALA A 196 16.43 13.39 -15.10
N GLU A 197 17.21 12.50 -15.71
CA GLU A 197 17.49 12.49 -17.15
C GLU A 197 16.25 12.13 -17.99
N LEU A 198 15.45 11.16 -17.55
CA LEU A 198 14.16 10.81 -18.19
C LEU A 198 13.19 11.99 -18.24
N LYS A 199 13.21 12.89 -17.25
CA LYS A 199 12.41 14.13 -17.25
C LYS A 199 12.90 15.19 -18.24
N LEU A 200 14.14 15.10 -18.71
CA LEU A 200 14.68 15.95 -19.78
C LEU A 200 14.37 15.38 -21.17
N ILE A 201 14.13 14.07 -21.24
CA ILE A 201 13.74 13.35 -22.47
C ILE A 201 12.22 13.40 -22.69
N SER A 202 11.42 13.51 -21.62
CA SER A 202 9.96 13.59 -21.71
C SER A 202 9.49 14.88 -22.39
N LYS A 203 8.65 14.76 -23.41
CA LYS A 203 7.93 15.86 -24.05
C LYS A 203 6.61 16.12 -23.31
N GLU A 204 6.28 17.37 -23.03
CA GLU A 204 4.95 17.75 -22.54
C GLU A 204 3.94 17.70 -23.70
N VAL A 205 2.71 17.24 -23.41
CA VAL A 205 1.64 17.10 -24.41
C VAL A 205 0.85 18.41 -24.52
N GLU A 206 0.74 18.93 -25.74
CA GLU A 206 -0.11 20.07 -26.08
C GLU A 206 -1.56 19.63 -26.33
N ASP A 207 -2.53 20.52 -26.13
CA ASP A 207 -3.96 20.15 -26.20
C ASP A 207 -4.39 19.67 -27.61
N SER A 208 -3.66 20.07 -28.67
CA SER A 208 -3.83 19.58 -30.04
C SER A 208 -3.34 18.14 -30.26
N GLU A 209 -2.28 17.72 -29.56
CA GLU A 209 -1.70 16.38 -29.69
C GLU A 209 -2.45 15.34 -28.85
N LEU A 210 -3.31 15.79 -27.94
CA LEU A 210 -3.99 14.96 -26.96
C LEU A 210 -4.96 13.93 -27.60
N ALA A 211 -5.61 14.29 -28.70
CA ALA A 211 -6.45 13.37 -29.48
C ALA A 211 -5.63 12.27 -30.16
N ASP A 212 -4.48 12.61 -30.76
CA ASP A 212 -3.58 11.66 -31.41
C ASP A 212 -2.95 10.69 -30.39
N VAL A 213 -2.50 11.21 -29.24
CA VAL A 213 -1.97 10.39 -28.14
C VAL A 213 -3.05 9.42 -27.62
N ALA A 214 -4.27 9.90 -27.41
CA ALA A 214 -5.39 9.05 -26.98
C ALA A 214 -5.76 7.99 -28.03
N ALA A 215 -5.80 8.36 -29.31
CA ALA A 215 -6.10 7.44 -30.42
C ALA A 215 -5.05 6.33 -30.56
N VAL A 216 -3.76 6.67 -30.48
CA VAL A 216 -2.66 5.69 -30.53
C VAL A 216 -2.72 4.74 -29.34
N SER A 217 -2.94 5.26 -28.12
CA SER A 217 -3.12 4.43 -26.92
C SER A 217 -4.37 3.53 -26.97
N ALA A 218 -5.45 3.98 -27.63
CA ALA A 218 -6.67 3.22 -27.84
C ALA A 218 -6.59 2.19 -29.00
N GLY A 219 -5.38 1.79 -29.41
CA GLY A 219 -5.18 0.83 -30.50
C GLY A 219 -5.36 1.41 -31.90
N ASN A 220 -5.00 2.69 -32.07
CA ASN A 220 -5.17 3.47 -33.31
C ASN A 220 -6.65 3.74 -33.69
N ASN A 221 -7.53 3.89 -32.69
CA ASN A 221 -8.93 4.24 -32.88
C ASN A 221 -9.17 5.74 -32.61
N TYR A 222 -9.35 6.50 -33.70
CA TYR A 222 -9.57 7.95 -33.65
C TYR A 222 -10.95 8.35 -33.11
N GLU A 223 -11.98 7.51 -33.23
CA GLU A 223 -13.30 7.83 -32.64
C GLU A 223 -13.20 7.89 -31.11
N ILE A 224 -12.55 6.88 -30.52
CA ILE A 224 -12.29 6.81 -29.08
C ILE A 224 -11.31 7.93 -28.65
N GLY A 225 -10.24 8.15 -29.41
CA GLY A 225 -9.28 9.23 -29.12
C GLY A 225 -9.93 10.62 -29.10
N ASN A 226 -10.80 10.90 -30.08
CA ASN A 226 -11.55 12.16 -30.15
C ASN A 226 -12.55 12.31 -29.00
N MET A 227 -13.28 11.25 -28.62
CA MET A 227 -14.18 11.29 -27.46
C MET A 227 -13.43 11.54 -26.14
N ILE A 228 -12.26 10.92 -25.96
CA ILE A 228 -11.41 11.16 -24.77
C ILE A 228 -10.89 12.60 -24.76
N ALA A 229 -10.48 13.14 -25.92
CA ALA A 229 -10.04 14.54 -26.03
C ALA A 229 -11.18 15.53 -25.75
N GLU A 230 -12.39 15.26 -26.27
CA GLU A 230 -13.57 16.07 -25.98
C GLU A 230 -13.93 16.03 -24.49
N ALA A 231 -13.87 14.85 -23.85
CA ALA A 231 -14.07 14.71 -22.41
C ALA A 231 -13.08 15.58 -21.62
N LEU A 232 -11.78 15.43 -21.88
CA LEU A 232 -10.70 16.15 -21.21
C LEU A 232 -10.75 17.67 -21.48
N SER A 233 -11.27 18.10 -22.64
CA SER A 233 -11.50 19.52 -22.92
C SER A 233 -12.62 20.12 -22.05
N LYS A 234 -13.65 19.33 -21.70
CA LYS A 234 -14.79 19.76 -20.87
C LYS A 234 -14.49 19.70 -19.38
N VAL A 235 -13.78 18.65 -18.91
CA VAL A 235 -13.43 18.50 -17.48
C VAL A 235 -12.09 19.15 -17.09
N GLY A 236 -11.28 19.53 -18.08
CA GLY A 236 -9.95 20.12 -17.91
C GLY A 236 -8.86 19.08 -17.53
N ARG A 237 -7.58 19.50 -17.60
CA ARG A 237 -6.40 18.63 -17.41
C ARG A 237 -6.29 17.92 -16.04
N LYS A 238 -7.11 18.27 -15.05
CA LYS A 238 -7.21 17.62 -13.73
C LYS A 238 -8.59 17.03 -13.43
N GLY A 239 -9.47 17.03 -14.43
CA GLY A 239 -10.79 16.42 -14.32
C GLY A 239 -10.70 14.90 -14.23
N VAL A 240 -11.78 14.32 -13.71
CA VAL A 240 -11.93 12.88 -13.53
C VAL A 240 -12.78 12.35 -14.66
N VAL A 241 -12.35 11.28 -15.31
CA VAL A 241 -13.12 10.58 -16.36
C VAL A 241 -13.40 9.18 -15.87
N THR A 242 -14.68 8.81 -15.78
CA THR A 242 -15.15 7.46 -15.47
C THR A 242 -15.62 6.77 -16.74
N LEU A 243 -15.47 5.44 -16.78
CA LEU A 243 -15.98 4.59 -17.86
C LEU A 243 -17.08 3.68 -17.28
N GLU A 244 -18.25 3.72 -17.90
CA GLU A 244 -19.40 2.87 -17.57
C GLU A 244 -19.82 2.07 -18.79
N GLU A 245 -20.25 0.82 -18.58
CA GLU A 245 -20.71 -0.04 -19.67
C GLU A 245 -22.16 0.29 -20.05
N GLY A 246 -22.34 0.82 -21.25
CA GLY A 246 -23.66 1.15 -21.80
C GLY A 246 -24.49 -0.08 -22.18
N LYS A 247 -25.82 0.04 -22.08
CA LYS A 247 -26.78 -0.97 -22.57
C LYS A 247 -27.02 -0.90 -24.08
N SER A 248 -26.51 0.15 -24.73
CA SER A 248 -26.62 0.41 -26.17
C SER A 248 -25.27 0.22 -26.86
N ALA A 249 -25.27 -0.05 -28.16
CA ALA A 249 -24.05 -0.19 -28.95
C ALA A 249 -23.36 1.15 -29.29
N GLU A 250 -23.99 2.28 -28.99
CA GLU A 250 -23.47 3.62 -29.26
C GLU A 250 -22.71 4.17 -28.05
N ASN A 251 -21.48 4.63 -28.29
CA ASN A 251 -20.66 5.31 -27.30
C ASN A 251 -21.21 6.72 -27.07
N ASN A 252 -21.53 7.05 -25.81
CA ASN A 252 -22.10 8.34 -25.43
C ASN A 252 -21.21 9.04 -24.38
N LEU A 253 -21.04 10.34 -24.53
CA LEU A 253 -20.27 11.19 -23.62
C LEU A 253 -21.22 12.02 -22.76
N TYR A 254 -21.24 11.73 -21.46
CA TYR A 254 -21.98 12.50 -20.46
C TYR A 254 -21.00 13.30 -19.60
N VAL A 255 -21.30 14.58 -19.39
CA VAL A 255 -20.59 15.40 -18.41
C VAL A 255 -21.54 15.62 -17.25
N VAL A 256 -21.15 15.15 -16.07
CA VAL A 256 -21.91 15.29 -14.83
C VAL A 256 -21.09 16.16 -13.87
N GLU A 257 -21.74 17.14 -13.25
CA GLU A 257 -21.10 17.94 -12.21
C GLU A 257 -21.02 17.11 -10.93
N GLY A 258 -19.80 16.90 -10.44
CA GLY A 258 -19.52 16.03 -9.29
C GLY A 258 -18.22 16.42 -8.59
N MET A 259 -17.90 15.71 -7.50
CA MET A 259 -16.71 16.00 -6.70
C MET A 259 -16.02 14.70 -6.25
N GLN A 260 -14.72 14.61 -6.54
CA GLN A 260 -13.84 13.55 -6.02
C GLN A 260 -13.03 14.07 -4.82
N PHE A 261 -12.73 13.16 -3.88
CA PHE A 261 -11.76 13.38 -2.81
C PHE A 261 -10.66 12.32 -2.86
N ASP A 262 -9.43 12.71 -2.53
CA ASP A 262 -8.28 11.80 -2.41
C ASP A 262 -8.33 10.99 -1.08
N ARG A 263 -9.44 10.28 -0.86
CA ARG A 263 -9.71 9.48 0.35
C ARG A 263 -10.48 8.21 -0.02
N GLY A 264 -9.91 7.06 0.31
CA GLY A 264 -10.57 5.76 0.19
C GLY A 264 -11.47 5.42 1.39
N TYR A 265 -12.18 4.30 1.28
CA TYR A 265 -12.98 3.72 2.36
C TYR A 265 -12.11 3.21 3.54
N ILE A 266 -12.69 3.18 4.74
CA ILE A 266 -11.97 2.80 5.97
C ILE A 266 -11.64 1.29 6.03
N SER A 267 -12.50 0.46 5.44
CA SER A 267 -12.43 -1.00 5.55
C SER A 267 -12.69 -1.65 4.18
N PRO A 268 -11.85 -2.60 3.71
CA PRO A 268 -12.09 -3.36 2.48
C PRO A 268 -13.40 -4.15 2.48
N TYR A 269 -14.03 -4.37 3.63
CA TYR A 269 -15.33 -5.04 3.72
C TYR A 269 -16.52 -4.18 3.27
N PHE A 270 -16.31 -2.92 2.86
CA PHE A 270 -17.36 -2.08 2.24
C PHE A 270 -17.47 -2.27 0.72
N VAL A 271 -16.52 -2.98 0.09
CA VAL A 271 -16.48 -3.22 -1.37
C VAL A 271 -17.77 -3.90 -1.84
N THR A 272 -18.41 -3.33 -2.86
CA THR A 272 -19.58 -3.88 -3.55
C THR A 272 -19.19 -4.60 -4.83
N ASP A 273 -18.26 -4.04 -5.60
CA ASP A 273 -17.64 -4.67 -6.77
C ASP A 273 -16.28 -5.27 -6.40
N SER A 274 -16.23 -6.60 -6.30
CA SER A 274 -15.02 -7.36 -5.97
C SER A 274 -13.93 -7.34 -7.05
N GLU A 275 -14.25 -7.01 -8.30
CA GLU A 275 -13.28 -7.00 -9.40
C GLU A 275 -12.53 -5.68 -9.46
N LYS A 276 -13.26 -4.55 -9.45
CA LYS A 276 -12.67 -3.20 -9.38
C LYS A 276 -12.20 -2.82 -7.97
N MET A 277 -12.59 -3.57 -6.93
CA MET A 277 -12.44 -3.18 -5.51
C MET A 277 -13.11 -1.82 -5.21
N ALA A 278 -14.28 -1.60 -5.81
CA ALA A 278 -15.02 -0.34 -5.74
C ALA A 278 -16.23 -0.42 -4.80
N VAL A 279 -16.71 0.76 -4.37
CA VAL A 279 -17.95 0.92 -3.59
C VAL A 279 -18.88 1.81 -4.41
N GLU A 280 -19.92 1.21 -4.99
CA GLU A 280 -20.85 1.87 -5.91
C GLU A 280 -22.24 1.90 -5.25
N TYR A 281 -22.83 3.10 -5.14
CA TYR A 281 -24.12 3.32 -4.49
C TYR A 281 -24.96 4.37 -5.24
N GLU A 282 -26.13 3.97 -5.71
CA GLU A 282 -27.10 4.86 -6.36
C GLU A 282 -28.06 5.52 -5.34
N ASN A 283 -28.52 6.74 -5.62
CA ASN A 283 -29.61 7.43 -4.91
C ASN A 283 -29.44 7.48 -3.36
N CYS A 284 -28.20 7.57 -2.87
CA CYS A 284 -27.88 7.52 -1.45
C CYS A 284 -27.74 8.89 -0.79
N LYS A 285 -28.17 9.02 0.46
CA LYS A 285 -28.05 10.25 1.26
C LYS A 285 -26.66 10.35 1.90
N VAL A 286 -25.92 11.40 1.59
CA VAL A 286 -24.62 11.70 2.20
C VAL A 286 -24.82 12.35 3.57
N CYS A 287 -24.14 11.84 4.60
CA CYS A 287 -24.14 12.40 5.94
C CYS A 287 -22.71 12.71 6.38
N SER A 288 -22.46 13.90 6.92
CA SER A 288 -21.17 14.29 7.49
C SER A 288 -21.36 15.04 8.81
N HIS A 289 -20.47 14.80 9.78
CA HIS A 289 -20.52 15.44 11.09
C HIS A 289 -19.32 16.40 11.28
N LEU A 290 -19.54 17.66 10.89
CA LEU A 290 -18.83 18.86 11.31
C LEU A 290 -17.28 18.82 11.33
N ALA A 291 -16.69 19.02 10.14
CA ALA A 291 -15.36 19.64 9.97
C ALA A 291 -15.18 20.27 8.56
N LEU A 292 -15.90 19.79 7.54
CA LEU A 292 -15.79 20.21 6.14
C LEU A 292 -16.77 21.33 5.72
N ARG A 293 -17.27 22.15 6.66
CA ARG A 293 -18.37 23.10 6.40
C ARG A 293 -18.03 24.10 5.28
N GLN A 294 -16.78 24.55 5.22
CA GLN A 294 -16.27 25.47 4.18
C GLN A 294 -16.27 24.91 2.74
N HIS A 295 -16.36 23.59 2.55
CA HIS A 295 -16.54 22.98 1.22
C HIS A 295 -17.97 22.45 0.99
N LEU A 296 -18.73 22.19 2.06
CA LEU A 296 -20.11 21.70 2.00
C LEU A 296 -21.15 22.79 1.73
N ASP A 297 -20.83 24.06 1.96
CA ASP A 297 -21.75 25.17 1.62
C ASP A 297 -21.99 25.27 0.10
N TYR A 298 -21.07 24.76 -0.74
CA TYR A 298 -21.29 24.55 -2.18
C TYR A 298 -22.25 23.38 -2.48
N LEU A 299 -22.17 22.27 -1.73
CA LEU A 299 -23.01 21.10 -1.97
C LEU A 299 -24.50 21.37 -1.68
N ASN A 300 -24.81 22.15 -0.65
CA ASN A 300 -26.20 22.46 -0.32
C ASN A 300 -26.91 23.36 -1.35
N SER A 301 -26.18 24.04 -2.24
CA SER A 301 -26.76 24.75 -3.39
C SER A 301 -26.99 23.87 -4.63
N PHE A 302 -26.53 22.61 -4.62
CA PHE A 302 -26.62 21.68 -5.76
C PHE A 302 -27.53 20.47 -5.50
N VAL A 303 -27.93 20.19 -4.26
CA VAL A 303 -28.69 18.98 -3.87
C VAL A 303 -30.22 19.17 -3.88
N ASP A 304 -30.72 20.36 -4.27
CA ASP A 304 -32.16 20.69 -4.37
C ASP A 304 -32.77 20.45 -5.78
N ILE A 305 -32.15 19.58 -6.60
CA ILE A 305 -32.68 19.08 -7.89
C ILE A 305 -32.55 17.55 -7.94
#